data_AF-A0A917K677-F1
#
_entry.id   AF-A0A917K677-F1
#
_cell.length_a   1.000
_cell.length_b   1.000
_cell.length_c   1.000
_cell.angle_alpha   90.00
_cell.angle_beta   90.00
_cell.angle_gamma   90.00
#
_symmetry.space_group_name_H-M   'P 1'
#
loop_
_entity.id
_entity.type
_entity.pdbx_description
1 polymer ?
#
loop_
_entity_poly.entity_id
_entity_poly.type
_entity_poly.pdbx_seq_one_letter_code
_entity_poly.pdbx_strand_id
1 'polypeptide(L)'
;MAMTENPDAARFGELVRLHTQGSRFLDREEERRLLEEGVTRYRLRLDEARGMIRAAAAEEDMSLEHEVNASAAQLLKTLADRHGRVTRKDFDKAAAFYRARAGRNVAPADAQRRVKRLMEEADLKPARSGRILRTRRWYRQIGE
;
A
#
# COMPACT_ATOMS: atom_id res chain seq x y z
N MET A 1 -40.11 -1.18 7.43
CA MET A 1 -39.41 -1.73 6.25
C MET A 1 -38.24 -2.54 6.78
N ALA A 2 -38.30 -3.86 6.72
CA ALA A 2 -37.18 -4.71 7.14
C ALA A 2 -36.05 -4.54 6.12
N MET A 3 -34.90 -4.01 6.55
CA MET A 3 -33.65 -4.16 5.81
C MET A 3 -33.44 -5.66 5.64
N THR A 4 -33.62 -6.16 4.41
CA THR A 4 -33.13 -7.47 4.02
C THR A 4 -31.61 -7.41 4.13
N GLU A 5 -31.07 -7.75 5.30
CA GLU A 5 -29.64 -8.05 5.45
C GLU A 5 -29.31 -9.13 4.42
N ASN A 6 -28.47 -8.80 3.45
CA ASN A 6 -27.99 -9.78 2.50
C ASN A 6 -27.12 -10.78 3.30
N PRO A 7 -27.57 -12.04 3.50
CA PRO A 7 -26.87 -12.99 4.35
C PRO A 7 -25.49 -13.35 3.81
N ASP A 8 -25.25 -13.15 2.51
CA ASP A 8 -23.95 -13.37 1.90
C ASP A 8 -23.01 -12.19 2.18
N ALA A 9 -23.53 -10.96 2.24
CA ALA A 9 -22.76 -9.79 2.66
C ALA A 9 -22.34 -9.89 4.14
N ALA A 10 -23.26 -10.28 5.03
CA ALA A 10 -22.94 -10.45 6.45
C ALA A 10 -21.82 -11.50 6.66
N ARG A 11 -21.93 -12.66 6.02
CA ARG A 11 -20.90 -13.72 6.09
C ARG A 11 -19.57 -13.31 5.48
N PHE A 12 -19.59 -12.53 4.40
CA PHE A 12 -18.37 -11.95 3.84
C PHE A 12 -17.72 -10.96 4.81
N GLY A 13 -18.51 -10.13 5.48
CA GLY A 13 -18.02 -9.22 6.52
C GLY A 13 -17.30 -9.96 7.66
N GLU A 14 -17.83 -11.09 8.11
CA GLU A 14 -17.17 -11.96 9.11
C GLU A 14 -15.86 -12.56 8.60
N LEU A 15 -15.83 -13.05 7.35
CA LEU A 15 -14.60 -13.57 6.72
C LEU A 15 -13.52 -12.50 6.65
N VAL A 16 -13.89 -11.29 6.20
CA VAL A 16 -12.96 -10.16 6.13
C VAL A 16 -12.44 -9.83 7.54
N ARG A 17 -13.32 -9.74 8.54
CA ARG A 17 -12.93 -9.51 9.94
C ARG A 17 -11.97 -10.56 10.47
N LEU A 18 -12.15 -11.82 10.10
CA LEU A 18 -11.25 -12.91 10.50
C LEU A 18 -9.87 -12.78 9.83
N HIS A 19 -9.83 -12.37 8.56
CA HIS A 19 -8.57 -12.10 7.87
C HIS A 19 -7.84 -10.85 8.39
N THR A 20 -8.59 -9.86 8.89
CA THR A 20 -8.05 -8.65 9.50
C THR A 20 -7.65 -8.85 10.96
N GLN A 21 -8.29 -9.80 11.67
CA GLN A 21 -7.94 -10.17 13.05
C GLN A 21 -6.56 -10.82 13.13
N GLY A 22 -5.52 -10.00 13.33
CA GLY A 22 -4.16 -10.45 13.59
C GLY A 22 -3.10 -9.84 12.67
N SER A 23 -3.50 -9.25 11.55
CA SER A 23 -2.60 -8.47 10.69
C SER A 23 -2.99 -7.01 10.73
N ARG A 24 -2.03 -6.08 10.81
CA ARG A 24 -2.31 -4.63 10.64
C ARG A 24 -2.24 -4.18 9.18
N PHE A 25 -1.98 -5.11 8.28
CA PHE A 25 -1.72 -4.86 6.87
C PHE A 25 -2.33 -5.96 6.02
N LEU A 26 -3.22 -5.59 5.12
CA LEU A 26 -3.72 -6.49 4.08
C LEU A 26 -2.87 -6.27 2.84
N ASP A 27 -2.10 -7.28 2.44
CA ASP A 27 -1.29 -7.19 1.23
C ASP A 27 -2.15 -7.26 -0.04
N ARG A 28 -1.58 -6.90 -1.19
CA ARG A 28 -2.32 -6.90 -2.46
C ARG A 28 -2.86 -8.28 -2.84
N GLU A 29 -2.17 -9.35 -2.48
CA GLU A 29 -2.51 -10.72 -2.87
C GLU A 29 -3.63 -11.29 -1.99
N GLU A 30 -3.65 -10.91 -0.72
CA GLU A 30 -4.75 -11.14 0.21
C GLU A 30 -5.98 -10.32 -0.16
N GLU A 31 -5.82 -9.03 -0.47
CA GLU A 31 -6.92 -8.17 -0.95
C GLU A 31 -7.54 -8.74 -2.22
N ARG A 32 -6.71 -9.16 -3.20
CA ARG A 32 -7.19 -9.78 -4.44
C ARG A 32 -7.97 -11.08 -4.17
N ARG A 33 -7.47 -11.93 -3.26
CA ARG A 33 -8.15 -13.18 -2.89
C ARG A 33 -9.50 -12.92 -2.21
N LEU A 34 -9.57 -11.97 -1.28
CA LEU A 34 -10.84 -11.60 -0.64
C LEU A 34 -11.84 -11.03 -1.65
N LEU A 35 -11.40 -10.21 -2.60
CA LEU A 35 -12.26 -9.71 -3.68
C LEU A 35 -12.77 -10.84 -4.57
N GLU A 36 -11.90 -11.78 -4.95
CA GLU A 36 -12.26 -12.95 -5.75
C GLU A 36 -13.28 -13.83 -5.00
N GLU A 37 -13.08 -14.10 -3.72
CA GLU A 37 -14.04 -14.83 -2.89
C GLU A 37 -15.37 -14.08 -2.72
N GLY A 38 -15.33 -12.76 -2.52
CA GLY A 38 -16.53 -11.92 -2.42
C GLY A 38 -17.42 -12.03 -3.66
N VAL A 39 -16.81 -12.01 -4.86
CA VAL A 39 -17.55 -12.15 -6.12
C VAL A 39 -18.01 -13.58 -6.37
N THR A 40 -17.14 -14.57 -6.17
CA THR A 40 -17.40 -15.96 -6.60
C THR A 40 -18.21 -16.76 -5.58
N ARG A 41 -17.94 -16.59 -4.28
CA ARG A 41 -18.57 -17.37 -3.20
C ARG A 41 -19.73 -16.64 -2.54
N TYR A 42 -19.60 -15.32 -2.36
CA TYR A 42 -20.59 -14.49 -1.67
C TYR A 42 -21.48 -13.68 -2.63
N ARG A 43 -21.31 -13.87 -3.95
CA ARG A 43 -22.15 -13.27 -5.02
C ARG A 43 -22.29 -11.75 -4.90
N LEU A 44 -21.27 -11.10 -4.32
CA LEU A 44 -21.23 -9.66 -4.20
C LEU A 44 -20.72 -9.07 -5.51
N ARG A 45 -21.15 -7.84 -5.83
CA ARG A 45 -20.47 -7.07 -6.86
C ARG A 45 -19.08 -6.68 -6.35
N LEU A 46 -18.14 -6.49 -7.28
CA LEU A 46 -16.77 -6.14 -6.95
C LEU A 46 -16.70 -4.87 -6.05
N ASP A 47 -17.51 -3.86 -6.35
CA ASP A 47 -17.54 -2.61 -5.59
C ASP A 47 -18.12 -2.81 -4.18
N GLU A 48 -19.08 -3.72 -4.01
CA GLU A 48 -19.65 -4.07 -2.70
C GLU A 48 -18.60 -4.77 -1.84
N ALA A 49 -17.95 -5.82 -2.38
CA ALA A 49 -16.87 -6.51 -1.70
C ALA A 49 -15.73 -5.56 -1.31
N ARG A 50 -15.35 -4.66 -2.21
CA ARG A 50 -14.32 -3.64 -1.95
C ARG A 50 -14.72 -2.65 -0.86
N GLY A 51 -15.97 -2.22 -0.86
CA GLY A 51 -16.52 -1.36 0.20
C GLY A 51 -16.45 -2.03 1.57
N MET A 52 -16.77 -3.32 1.64
CA MET A 52 -16.73 -4.09 2.89
C MET A 52 -15.30 -4.31 3.39
N ILE A 53 -14.35 -4.63 2.50
CA ILE A 53 -12.93 -4.75 2.87
C ILE A 53 -12.40 -3.42 3.44
N ARG A 54 -12.72 -2.30 2.81
CA ARG A 54 -12.33 -0.97 3.31
C ARG A 54 -12.96 -0.64 4.65
N ALA A 55 -14.24 -0.93 4.83
CA ALA A 55 -14.94 -0.68 6.09
C ALA A 55 -14.31 -1.47 7.24
N ALA A 56 -14.05 -2.77 7.03
CA ALA A 56 -13.39 -3.61 8.04
C ALA A 56 -11.94 -3.16 8.32
N ALA A 57 -11.18 -2.79 7.29
CA ALA A 57 -9.83 -2.25 7.47
C ALA A 57 -9.84 -0.94 8.28
N ALA A 58 -10.81 -0.05 8.04
CA ALA A 58 -10.97 1.18 8.81
C ALA A 58 -11.39 0.93 10.27
N GLU A 59 -12.26 -0.06 10.53
CA GLU A 59 -12.67 -0.48 11.88
C GLU A 59 -11.47 -0.98 12.70
N GLU A 60 -10.53 -1.69 12.09
CA GLU A 60 -9.37 -2.31 12.74
C GLU A 60 -8.08 -1.43 12.69
N ASP A 61 -8.18 -0.17 12.26
CA ASP A 61 -7.03 0.74 12.03
C ASP A 61 -5.94 0.11 11.13
N MET A 62 -6.38 -0.66 10.14
CA MET A 62 -5.53 -1.35 9.18
C MET A 62 -5.34 -0.52 7.92
N SER A 63 -4.12 -0.57 7.38
CA SER A 63 -3.83 0.04 6.10
C SER A 63 -3.83 -1.01 4.99
N LEU A 64 -4.55 -0.72 3.90
CA LEU A 64 -4.51 -1.53 2.68
C LEU A 64 -3.25 -1.19 1.89
N GLU A 65 -2.52 -2.21 1.43
CA GLU A 65 -1.28 -2.01 0.68
C GLU A 65 -1.47 -1.08 -0.53
N HIS A 66 -2.58 -1.24 -1.26
CA HIS A 66 -2.90 -0.41 -2.41
C HIS A 66 -2.99 1.09 -2.04
N GLU A 67 -3.58 1.42 -0.89
CA GLU A 67 -3.82 2.79 -0.46
C GLU A 67 -2.52 3.44 0.06
N VAL A 68 -1.71 2.66 0.77
CA VAL A 68 -0.37 3.10 1.19
C VAL A 68 0.52 3.33 -0.01
N ASN A 69 0.50 2.41 -1.00
CA ASN A 69 1.24 2.55 -2.26
C ASN A 69 0.82 3.81 -3.01
N ALA A 70 -0.49 4.03 -3.19
CA ALA A 70 -1.00 5.21 -3.89
C ALA A 70 -0.57 6.52 -3.18
N SER A 71 -0.69 6.55 -1.85
CA SER A 71 -0.30 7.71 -1.04
C SER A 71 1.21 7.98 -1.10
N ALA A 72 2.02 6.92 -1.03
CA ALA A 72 3.48 7.03 -1.11
C ALA A 72 3.94 7.46 -2.51
N ALA A 73 3.32 6.94 -3.57
CA ALA A 73 3.59 7.37 -4.95
C ALA A 73 3.24 8.84 -5.16
N GLN A 74 2.11 9.30 -4.60
CA GLN A 74 1.72 10.71 -4.66
C GLN A 74 2.73 11.60 -3.91
N LEU A 75 3.17 11.18 -2.72
CA LEU A 75 4.20 11.89 -1.95
C LEU A 75 5.52 12.00 -2.73
N LEU A 76 5.96 10.91 -3.38
CA LEU A 76 7.17 10.92 -4.22
C LEU A 76 7.05 11.94 -5.36
N LYS A 77 5.89 11.99 -6.03
CA LYS A 77 5.62 12.97 -7.10
C LYS A 77 5.68 14.40 -6.59
N THR A 78 5.13 14.67 -5.40
CA THR A 78 5.18 16.00 -4.77
C THR A 78 6.59 16.41 -4.36
N LEU A 79 7.42 15.46 -3.92
CA LEU A 79 8.80 15.72 -3.50
C LEU A 79 9.81 15.75 -4.66
N ALA A 80 9.43 15.26 -5.83
CA ALA A 80 10.30 15.26 -7.00
C ALA A 80 10.57 16.69 -7.49
N ASP A 81 11.77 16.94 -7.99
CA ASP A 81 12.09 18.20 -8.64
C ASP A 81 11.34 18.35 -9.98
N ARG A 82 11.42 19.54 -10.59
CA ARG A 82 10.80 19.83 -11.90
C ARG A 82 11.23 18.89 -13.05
N HIS A 83 12.26 18.08 -12.85
CA HIS A 83 12.77 17.11 -13.82
C HIS A 83 12.39 15.66 -13.43
N GLY A 84 11.47 15.49 -12.48
CA GLY A 84 11.04 14.18 -11.98
C GLY A 84 12.11 13.47 -11.16
N ARG A 85 13.03 14.21 -10.51
CA ARG A 85 14.12 13.60 -9.74
C ARG A 85 13.88 13.66 -8.24
N VAL A 86 14.06 12.53 -7.58
CA VAL A 86 13.89 12.39 -6.12
C VAL A 86 15.27 12.33 -5.45
N THR A 87 15.47 13.15 -4.42
CA THR A 87 16.71 13.12 -3.63
C THR A 87 16.73 11.95 -2.66
N ARG A 88 17.92 11.52 -2.21
CA ARG A 88 18.03 10.47 -1.18
C ARG A 88 17.21 10.83 0.07
N LYS A 89 17.27 12.10 0.51
CA LYS A 89 16.54 12.56 1.70
C LYS A 89 15.03 12.44 1.51
N ASP A 90 14.52 12.79 0.34
CA ASP A 90 13.08 12.74 0.06
C ASP A 90 12.59 11.30 -0.16
N PHE A 91 13.42 10.45 -0.76
CA PHE A 91 13.20 9.01 -0.81
C PHE A 91 13.10 8.41 0.60
N ASP A 92 14.05 8.72 1.48
CA ASP A 92 14.07 8.21 2.86
C ASP A 92 12.83 8.68 3.65
N LYS A 93 12.33 9.90 3.41
CA LYS A 93 11.05 10.37 3.96
C LYS A 93 9.87 9.55 3.44
N ALA A 94 9.81 9.27 2.14
CA ALA A 94 8.75 8.46 1.55
C ALA A 94 8.77 7.02 2.09
N ALA A 95 9.95 6.43 2.29
CA ALA A 95 10.10 5.11 2.92
C ALA A 95 9.65 5.11 4.39
N ALA A 96 10.00 6.15 5.15
CA ALA A 96 9.52 6.30 6.53
C ALA A 96 8.00 6.47 6.59
N PHE A 97 7.42 7.27 5.68
CA PHE A 97 5.98 7.44 5.53
C PHE A 97 5.28 6.12 5.19
N TYR A 98 5.82 5.37 4.23
CA TYR A 98 5.29 4.06 3.83
C TYR A 98 5.24 3.12 5.02
N ARG A 99 6.37 2.98 5.74
CA ARG A 99 6.46 2.11 6.92
C ARG A 99 5.53 2.54 8.05
N ALA A 100 5.37 3.84 8.28
CA ALA A 100 4.47 4.34 9.32
C ALA A 100 3.01 3.94 9.06
N ARG A 101 2.60 3.87 7.79
CA ARG A 101 1.25 3.46 7.38
C ARG A 101 1.09 1.95 7.24
N ALA A 102 2.06 1.26 6.63
CA ALA A 102 2.03 -0.19 6.47
C ALA A 102 2.17 -0.97 7.79
N GLY A 103 2.45 -0.28 8.90
CA GLY A 103 2.52 -0.87 10.24
C GLY A 103 3.94 -1.29 10.64
N ARG A 104 4.11 -1.59 11.94
CA ARG A 104 5.42 -1.79 12.59
C ARG A 104 6.17 -3.04 12.11
N ASN A 105 5.48 -3.98 11.46
CA ASN A 105 6.04 -5.26 11.02
C ASN A 105 6.81 -5.17 9.70
N VAL A 106 6.68 -4.07 8.95
CA VAL A 106 7.49 -3.87 7.73
C VAL A 106 8.91 -3.48 8.11
N ALA A 107 9.89 -4.30 7.72
CA ALA A 107 11.29 -4.00 7.95
C ALA A 107 11.71 -2.76 7.13
N PRO A 108 12.65 -1.94 7.63
CA PRO A 108 13.09 -0.74 6.91
C PRO A 108 13.58 -1.00 5.48
N ALA A 109 14.26 -2.13 5.26
CA ALA A 109 14.74 -2.52 3.94
C ALA A 109 13.59 -2.84 2.96
N ASP A 110 12.52 -3.48 3.45
CA ASP A 110 11.32 -3.76 2.65
C ASP A 110 10.59 -2.48 2.25
N ALA A 111 10.45 -1.54 3.19
CA ALA A 111 9.86 -0.23 2.88
C ALA A 111 10.66 0.51 1.80
N GLN A 112 12.00 0.47 1.86
CA GLN A 112 12.85 1.06 0.83
C GLN A 112 12.67 0.35 -0.53
N ARG A 113 12.66 -0.98 -0.56
CA ARG A 113 12.39 -1.74 -1.80
C ARG A 113 11.02 -1.38 -2.38
N ARG A 114 9.98 -1.29 -1.55
CA ARG A 114 8.64 -0.94 -2.02
C ARG A 114 8.59 0.46 -2.60
N VAL A 115 9.17 1.44 -1.92
CA VAL A 115 9.23 2.83 -2.41
C VAL A 115 10.08 2.95 -3.67
N LYS A 116 11.15 2.15 -3.81
CA LYS A 116 11.93 2.06 -5.05
C LYS A 116 11.05 1.59 -6.23
N ARG A 117 10.28 0.52 -6.05
CA ARG A 117 9.33 0.04 -7.08
C ARG A 117 8.28 1.09 -7.44
N LEU A 118 7.70 1.77 -6.45
CA LEU A 118 6.74 2.87 -6.70
C LEU A 118 7.37 4.04 -7.48
N MET A 119 8.65 4.31 -7.23
CA MET A 119 9.39 5.33 -7.95
C MET A 119 9.61 4.95 -9.41
N GLU A 120 9.91 3.68 -9.69
CA GLU A 120 10.03 3.12 -11.04
C GLU A 120 8.69 3.10 -11.78
N GLU A 121 7.62 2.63 -11.12
CA GLU A 121 6.25 2.64 -11.66
C GLU A 121 5.73 4.05 -11.99
N ALA A 122 6.24 5.07 -11.29
CA ALA A 122 5.88 6.48 -11.50
C ALA A 122 6.83 7.23 -12.45
N ASP A 123 7.75 6.54 -13.13
CA ASP A 123 8.78 7.12 -14.02
C ASP A 123 9.68 8.17 -13.36
N LEU A 124 9.85 8.09 -12.04
CA LEU A 124 10.68 9.01 -11.26
C LEU A 124 12.13 8.56 -11.23
N LYS A 125 13.07 9.52 -11.23
CA LYS A 125 14.50 9.25 -11.37
C LYS A 125 15.29 9.59 -10.10
N PRO A 126 16.28 8.78 -9.70
CA PRO A 126 17.11 9.13 -8.54
C PRO A 126 18.02 10.31 -8.88
N ALA A 127 17.95 11.34 -8.04
CA ALA A 127 18.90 12.44 -8.06
C ALA A 127 20.28 11.95 -7.60
N ARG A 128 21.33 12.59 -8.12
CA ARG A 128 22.71 12.30 -7.68
C ARG A 128 22.93 12.85 -6.26
N SER A 129 23.62 12.10 -5.42
CA SER A 129 24.00 12.49 -4.05
C SER A 129 25.51 12.36 -3.85
N GLY A 130 26.07 13.11 -2.89
CA GLY A 130 27.50 13.16 -2.57
C GLY A 130 28.09 14.57 -2.70
N ARG A 131 29.08 14.89 -1.84
CA ARG A 131 29.75 16.21 -1.80
C ARG A 131 30.87 16.33 -2.83
N ILE A 132 31.60 15.24 -3.09
CA ILE A 132 32.77 15.20 -3.99
C ILE A 132 32.40 14.56 -5.33
N LEU A 133 31.83 13.35 -5.31
CA LEU A 133 31.35 12.64 -6.49
C LEU A 133 29.83 12.48 -6.41
N ARG A 134 29.10 13.21 -7.25
CA ARG A 134 27.64 13.15 -7.33
C ARG A 134 27.24 11.86 -8.06
N THR A 135 26.83 10.83 -7.33
CA THR A 135 26.47 9.51 -7.90
C THR A 135 25.07 9.05 -7.49
N ARG A 136 24.56 8.02 -8.17
CA ARG A 136 23.30 7.32 -7.84
C ARG A 136 23.54 6.02 -7.06
N ARG A 137 24.72 5.86 -6.45
CA ARG A 137 25.06 4.61 -5.72
C ARG A 137 24.08 4.33 -4.58
N TRP A 138 23.59 5.38 -3.92
CA TRP A 138 22.58 5.28 -2.86
C TRP A 138 21.28 4.62 -3.30
N TYR A 139 20.89 4.76 -4.57
CA TYR A 139 19.69 4.14 -5.12
C TYR A 139 19.99 2.71 -5.60
N ARG A 140 21.14 2.50 -6.25
CA ARG A 140 21.56 1.20 -6.77
C ARG A 140 21.84 0.14 -5.69
N GLN A 141 22.22 0.56 -4.48
CA GLN A 141 22.46 -0.35 -3.36
C GLN A 141 21.16 -0.88 -2.73
N ILE A 142 20.01 -0.28 -3.05
CA ILE A 142 18.70 -0.78 -2.64
C ILE A 142 18.40 -1.96 -3.57
N GLY A 143 18.14 -3.13 -2.99
CA GLY A 143 17.79 -4.34 -3.72
C GLY A 143 16.55 -4.19 -4.60
N GLU A 144 16.20 -5.25 -5.33
CA GLU A 144 14.92 -5.35 -6.06
C GLU A 144 13.75 -5.65 -5.12
#